data_AF-A0A2X4TZV2-F1
#
_entry.id   AF-A0A2X4TZV2-F1
#
_cell.length_a   1.000
_cell.length_b   1.000
_cell.length_c   1.000
_cell.angle_alpha   90.00
_cell.angle_beta   90.00
_cell.angle_gamma   90.00
#
_symmetry.space_group_name_H-M   'P 1'
#
loop_
_entity.id
_entity.type
_entity.pdbx_description
1 polymer ?
#
loop_
_entity_poly.entity_id
_entity_poly.type
_entity_poly.pdbx_seq_one_letter_code
_entity_poly.pdbx_strand_id
1 'polypeptide(L)' 'MVRTTKTSISLADPEGGRNLRLRGAIYEQSFENGDGFQAEIERAGERYRATAEARVRQARDVCQRGQSLSEQVRRLSRQ' A
#
# COMPACT_ATOMS: atom_id res chain seq x y z
N MET A 1 4.79 19.87 -19.07
CA MET A 1 4.48 19.21 -20.36
C MET A 1 4.63 17.69 -20.19
N VAL A 2 3.75 16.90 -20.81
CA VAL A 2 3.82 15.43 -20.76
C VAL A 2 4.24 14.91 -22.14
N ARG A 3 5.18 13.95 -22.17
CA ARG A 3 5.60 13.27 -23.40
C ARG A 3 5.44 11.76 -23.25
N THR A 4 4.77 11.14 -24.20
CA THR A 4 4.54 9.69 -24.21
C THR A 4 5.29 9.03 -25.36
N THR A 5 5.81 7.83 -25.09
CA THR A 5 6.44 6.92 -26.06
C THR A 5 5.81 5.53 -25.90
N LYS A 6 6.06 4.60 -26.82
CA LYS A 6 5.50 3.25 -26.74
C LYS A 6 5.77 2.55 -25.39
N THR A 7 6.92 2.80 -24.78
CA THR A 7 7.38 2.08 -23.57
C THR A 7 7.54 2.95 -22.32
N SER A 8 7.19 4.24 -22.40
CA SER A 8 7.36 5.15 -21.25
C SER A 8 6.57 6.43 -21.36
N ILE A 9 6.24 6.99 -20.19
CA ILE A 9 5.68 8.34 -20.02
C ILE A 9 6.73 9.21 -19.32
N SER A 10 6.95 10.41 -19.82
CA SER A 10 7.85 11.40 -19.23
C SER A 10 7.06 12.64 -18.83
N LEU A 11 7.18 13.02 -17.56
CA LEU A 11 6.59 14.22 -16.97
C LEU A 11 7.71 15.24 -16.78
N ALA A 12 7.58 16.39 -17.43
CA ALA A 12 8.54 17.48 -17.22
C ALA A 12 8.34 18.10 -15.83
N ASP A 13 9.45 18.40 -15.17
CA ASP A 13 9.46 19.18 -13.93
C ASP A 13 9.06 20.63 -14.26
N PRO A 14 8.03 21.19 -13.58
CA PRO A 14 7.57 22.56 -13.86
C PRO A 14 8.62 23.63 -13.52
N GLU A 15 9.53 23.35 -12.59
CA GLU A 15 10.60 24.24 -12.15
C GLU A 15 11.91 24.02 -12.94
N GLY A 16 11.87 23.22 -14.01
CA GLY A 16 13.04 22.92 -14.85
C GLY A 16 14.01 21.90 -14.25
N GLY A 17 13.59 21.21 -13.18
CA GLY A 17 14.32 20.09 -12.58
C GLY A 17 14.32 18.83 -13.45
N ARG A 18 14.71 17.70 -12.84
CA ARG A 18 14.83 16.43 -13.55
C ARG A 18 13.44 15.86 -13.86
N ASN A 19 13.19 15.55 -15.13
CA ASN A 19 11.95 14.90 -15.55
C ASN A 19 11.72 13.56 -14.82
N LEU A 20 10.48 13.34 -14.38
CA LEU A 20 10.04 12.05 -13.87
C LEU A 20 9.71 11.14 -15.05
N ARG A 21 10.42 10.01 -15.15
CA ARG A 21 10.22 9.03 -16.23
C ARG A 21 9.63 7.75 -15.67
N LEU A 22 8.39 7.46 -16.09
CA LEU A 22 7.65 6.25 -15.74
C LEU A 22 7.93 5.18 -16.80
N ARG A 23 8.36 3.99 -16.37
CA ARG A 23 8.67 2.83 -17.23
C ARG A 23 8.14 1.54 -16.59
N GLY A 24 7.99 0.52 -17.43
CA GLY A 24 7.47 -0.79 -17.04
C GLY A 24 6.13 -1.05 -17.71
N ALA A 25 5.70 -2.31 -17.71
CA ALA A 25 4.55 -2.80 -18.49
C ALA A 25 3.30 -1.92 -18.32
N ILE A 26 2.99 -1.46 -17.11
CA ILE A 26 1.81 -0.63 -16.81
C ILE A 26 1.84 0.79 -17.42
N TYR A 27 3.00 1.25 -17.89
CA TYR A 27 3.20 2.57 -18.50
C TYR A 27 3.51 2.47 -20.00
N GLU A 28 3.45 1.27 -20.56
CA GLU A 28 3.55 1.07 -22.00
C GLU A 28 2.21 1.40 -22.66
N GLN A 29 2.25 1.97 -23.86
CA GLN A 29 1.05 2.33 -24.60
C GLN A 29 0.20 1.11 -24.98
N SER A 30 0.85 -0.02 -25.22
CA SER A 30 0.23 -1.31 -25.54
C SER A 30 -0.23 -2.09 -24.31
N PHE A 31 -0.17 -1.48 -23.12
CA PHE A 31 -0.68 -2.13 -21.93
C PHE A 31 -2.19 -2.27 -22.03
N GLU A 32 -2.64 -3.51 -22.15
CA GLU A 32 -4.02 -3.89 -21.93
C GLU A 32 -4.07 -4.70 -20.65
N ASN A 33 -5.09 -4.45 -19.81
CA ASN A 33 -5.33 -5.30 -18.65
C ASN A 33 -5.55 -6.72 -19.18
N GLY A 34 -4.61 -7.64 -18.91
CA GLY A 34 -4.76 -9.03 -19.33
C GLY A 34 -6.06 -9.62 -18.77
N ASP A 35 -6.67 -10.57 -19.50
CA ASP A 35 -7.91 -11.21 -19.08
C ASP A 35 -7.83 -11.66 -17.62
N GLY A 36 -8.74 -11.16 -16.78
CA GLY A 36 -8.80 -11.48 -15.36
C GLY A 36 -7.96 -10.59 -14.43
N PHE A 37 -7.15 -9.64 -14.91
CA PHE A 37 -6.40 -8.71 -14.04
C PHE A 37 -7.33 -7.91 -13.12
N GLN A 38 -8.43 -7.38 -13.68
CA GLN A 38 -9.44 -6.66 -12.92
C GLN A 38 -10.15 -7.58 -11.91
N ALA A 39 -10.51 -8.80 -12.33
CA ALA A 39 -11.14 -9.79 -11.46
C ALA A 39 -10.21 -10.18 -10.29
N GLU A 40 -8.90 -10.28 -10.51
CA GLU A 40 -7.93 -10.54 -9.45
C GLU A 40 -7.79 -9.38 -8.46
N ILE A 41 -7.83 -8.14 -8.94
CA ILE A 41 -7.88 -6.95 -8.07
C ILE A 41 -9.14 -6.99 -7.20
N GLU A 42 -10.30 -7.25 -7.81
CA GLU A 42 -11.57 -7.33 -7.10
C GLU A 42 -11.57 -8.45 -6.05
N ARG A 43 -11.12 -9.66 -6.43
CA ARG A 43 -10.98 -10.81 -5.55
C ARG A 43 -10.03 -10.52 -4.38
N ALA A 44 -8.92 -9.83 -4.63
CA ALA A 44 -7.99 -9.41 -3.56
C ALA A 44 -8.64 -8.38 -2.63
N GLY A 45 -9.36 -7.40 -3.19
CA GLY A 45 -10.10 -6.40 -2.43
C GLY A 45 -11.22 -7.00 -1.57
N GLU A 46 -11.93 -8.01 -2.07
CA GLU A 46 -12.92 -8.78 -1.31
C GLU A 46 -12.30 -9.51 -0.13
N ARG A 47 -11.22 -10.28 -0.35
CA ARG A 47 -10.49 -10.97 0.74
C ARG A 47 -10.00 -9.98 1.81
N TYR A 48 -9.51 -8.82 1.39
CA TYR A 48 -9.05 -7.78 2.31
C TYR A 48 -10.20 -7.23 3.17
N ARG A 49 -11.35 -6.92 2.56
CA ARG A 49 -12.54 -6.40 3.27
C ARG A 49 -13.13 -7.44 4.21
N ALA A 50 -13.22 -8.70 3.77
CA ALA A 50 -13.74 -9.81 4.57
C ALA A 50 -12.94 -10.03 5.86
N THR A 51 -11.66 -9.66 5.89
CA THR A 51 -10.78 -9.82 7.05
C THR A 51 -10.51 -8.52 7.82
N ALA A 52 -11.17 -7.41 7.46
CA ALA A 52 -10.91 -6.10 8.05
C ALA A 52 -11.15 -6.09 9.58
N GLU A 53 -12.29 -6.58 10.03
CA GLU A 53 -12.63 -6.58 11.46
C GLU A 53 -11.70 -7.48 12.28
N ALA A 54 -11.32 -8.65 11.75
CA ALA A 54 -10.41 -9.57 12.43
C ALA A 54 -9.06 -8.92 12.68
N ARG A 55 -8.53 -8.17 11.70
CA ARG A 55 -7.27 -7.43 11.84
C ARG A 55 -7.37 -6.31 12.86
N VAL A 56 -8.49 -5.58 12.89
CA VAL A 56 -8.72 -4.54 13.91
C VAL A 56 -8.79 -5.15 15.31
N ARG A 57 -9.49 -6.28 15.49
CA ARG A 57 -9.52 -7.00 16.77
C ARG A 57 -8.13 -7.44 17.20
N GLN A 58 -7.39 -8.10 16.31
CA GLN A 58 -6.01 -8.53 16.60
C GLN A 58 -5.10 -7.37 16.99
N ALA A 59 -5.19 -6.22 16.31
CA ALA A 59 -4.41 -5.04 16.65
C ALA A 59 -4.76 -4.51 18.06
N ARG A 60 -6.05 -4.47 18.42
CA ARG A 60 -6.49 -4.10 19.77
C ARG A 60 -5.94 -5.05 20.82
N ASP A 61 -5.99 -6.36 20.59
CA ASP A 61 -5.50 -7.37 21.53
C ASP A 61 -3.99 -7.24 21.76
N VAL A 62 -3.22 -6.96 20.70
CA VAL A 62 -1.77 -6.69 20.81
C VAL A 62 -1.53 -5.43 21.66
N CYS A 63 -2.24 -4.34 21.39
CA CYS A 63 -2.10 -3.10 22.14
C CYS A 63 -2.49 -3.25 23.62
N GLN A 64 -3.56 -3.99 23.92
CA GLN A 64 -3.99 -4.24 25.29
C GLN A 64 -2.94 -5.05 26.06
N ARG A 65 -2.42 -6.13 25.47
CA ARG A 65 -1.35 -6.93 26.07
C ARG A 65 -0.10 -6.09 26.36
N GLY A 66 0.29 -5.22 25.43
CA GLY A 66 1.42 -4.31 25.62
C GLY A 66 1.22 -3.33 26.77
N GLN A 67 0.01 -2.78 26.91
CA GLN A 67 -0.36 -1.90 28.02
C GLN A 67 -0.30 -2.64 29.37
N SER A 68 -0.93 -3.81 29.47
CA SER A 68 -0.94 -4.61 30.69
C SER A 68 0.46 -5.03 31.13
N LEU A 69 1.35 -5.38 30.18
CA LEU A 69 2.74 -5.69 30.48
C LEU A 69 3.49 -4.45 31.01
N SER A 70 3.30 -3.31 30.36
CA SER A 70 3.92 -2.05 30.77
C SER A 70 3.48 -1.63 32.18
N GLU A 71 2.20 -1.81 32.52
CA GLU A 71 1.67 -1.56 33.85
C GLU A 71 2.29 -2.48 34.91
N GLN A 72 2.41 -3.78 34.62
CA GLN A 72 3.04 -4.75 35.52
C GLN A 72 4.50 -4.39 35.80
N VAL A 73 5.28 -4.07 34.76
CA VAL A 73 6.67 -3.63 34.91
C VAL A 73 6.74 -2.39 35.81
N ARG A 74 5.92 -1.36 35.54
CA ARG A 74 5.88 -0.15 36.37
C ARG A 74 5.46 -0.42 37.82
N ARG A 75 4.65 -1.44 38.07
CA ARG A 75 4.23 -1.83 39.43
C ARG A 75 5.40 -2.48 40.18
N LEU A 76 6.10 -3.40 39.53
CA LEU A 76 7.26 -4.09 40.11
C LEU A 76 8.44 -3.14 40.36
N SER A 77 8.66 -2.14 39.49
CA SER A 77 9.73 -1.14 39.70
C SER A 77 9.47 -0.12 40.82
N ARG A 78 8.28 -0.13 41.44
CA ARG A 78 7.90 0.77 42.53
C ARG A 78 7.87 0.08 43.91
N GLN A 79 8.17 -1.22 43.97
CA GLN A 79 8.40 -1.99 45.19
C GLN A 79 9.89 -2.11 45.45
#